data_AF-A0A3P7FC19-F1
#
_entry.id   AF-A0A3P7FC19-F1
#
_cell.length_a   1.000
_cell.length_b   1.000
_cell.length_c   1.000
_cell.angle_alpha   90.00
_cell.angle_beta   90.00
_cell.angle_gamma   90.00
#
_symmetry.space_group_name_H-M   'P 1'
#
loop_
_entity.id
_entity.type
_entity.pdbx_description
1 polymer ?
#
loop_
_entity_poly.entity_id
_entity_poly.type
_entity_poly.pdbx_seq_one_letter_code
_entity_poly.pdbx_strand_id
1 'polypeptide(L)'
;VIGEKSAEETANKINIYLDNFANKKIKISLIVSGESLNYALMKQYKMQFLHLASLSSTVICCRCSPAQKAAVVKALKNWSDGTVLAIGDGANDVAMIQEADIGVGISGEEGLQASLAADYSIAQFFYEFHTLFADSVIMDSWSLVMFNIFFTSWPPLAIGIWDRLFPFEVMIDYPALYHLSQNSEGFSLKAYFIWAFTGLVHATVISLIAYQTFKNDVIWYNGRVANYYVMGTVINIVPLEKENLFLTK
;
A
#
# COMPACT_ATOMS: atom_id res chain seq x y z
N VAL A 1 -29.14 9.65 14.69
CA VAL A 1 -28.43 10.87 15.12
C VAL A 1 -28.12 10.76 16.60
N ILE A 2 -26.86 10.90 16.98
CA ILE A 2 -26.38 10.88 18.37
C ILE A 2 -26.02 12.31 18.74
N GLY A 3 -26.73 12.86 19.72
CA GLY A 3 -26.57 14.24 20.18
C GLY A 3 -26.93 14.41 21.66
N GLU A 4 -26.82 13.32 22.43
CA GLU A 4 -27.16 13.29 23.84
C GLU A 4 -26.10 14.01 24.67
N LYS A 5 -26.53 14.58 25.80
CA LYS A 5 -25.69 15.41 26.68
C LYS A 5 -25.00 14.62 27.78
N SER A 6 -25.39 13.36 27.98
CA SER A 6 -24.77 12.46 28.96
C SER A 6 -24.16 11.21 28.31
N ALA A 7 -23.20 10.61 29.01
CA ALA A 7 -22.53 9.40 28.56
C ALA A 7 -23.47 8.18 28.53
N GLU A 8 -24.34 8.04 29.54
CA GLU A 8 -25.28 6.93 29.65
C GLU A 8 -26.37 7.00 28.56
N GLU A 9 -26.94 8.18 28.30
CA GLU A 9 -27.91 8.36 27.21
C GLU A 9 -27.26 8.08 25.85
N THR A 10 -26.03 8.55 25.64
CA THR A 10 -25.26 8.27 24.42
C THR A 10 -25.07 6.76 24.23
N ALA A 11 -24.64 6.04 25.27
CA ALA A 11 -24.43 4.60 25.23
C ALA A 11 -25.72 3.81 25.01
N ASN A 12 -26.79 4.17 25.72
CA ASN A 12 -28.11 3.55 25.55
C ASN A 12 -28.63 3.74 24.13
N LYS A 13 -28.45 4.94 23.57
CA LYS A 13 -28.86 5.23 22.19
C LYS A 13 -28.04 4.44 21.16
N ILE A 14 -26.73 4.27 21.39
CA ILE A 14 -25.88 3.39 20.55
C ILE A 14 -26.40 1.95 20.58
N ASN A 15 -26.69 1.40 21.76
CA ASN A 15 -27.19 0.04 21.90
C ASN A 15 -28.56 -0.14 21.23
N ILE A 16 -29.48 0.81 21.42
CA ILE A 16 -30.78 0.82 20.73
C ILE A 16 -30.60 0.83 19.21
N TYR A 17 -29.63 1.58 18.70
CA TYR A 17 -29.33 1.58 17.27
C TYR A 17 -28.73 0.25 16.80
N LEU A 18 -27.80 -0.35 17.55
CA LEU A 18 -27.25 -1.66 17.23
C LEU A 18 -28.35 -2.72 17.13
N ASP A 19 -29.25 -2.80 18.11
CA ASP A 19 -30.34 -3.79 18.13
C ASP A 19 -31.32 -3.59 16.97
N ASN A 20 -31.63 -2.33 16.64
CA ASN A 20 -32.58 -2.01 15.57
C ASN A 20 -32.02 -2.26 14.16
N PHE A 21 -30.70 -2.17 14.00
CA PHE A 21 -30.05 -2.16 12.68
C PHE A 21 -29.23 -3.41 12.37
N ALA A 22 -28.83 -4.22 13.36
CA ALA A 22 -28.01 -5.41 13.14
C ALA A 22 -28.57 -6.37 12.07
N ASN A 23 -29.90 -6.46 11.94
CA ASN A 23 -30.55 -7.41 11.03
C ASN A 23 -31.17 -6.77 9.78
N LYS A 24 -31.00 -5.46 9.57
CA LYS A 24 -31.65 -4.75 8.45
C LYS A 24 -30.65 -4.47 7.34
N LYS A 25 -30.95 -4.94 6.12
CA LYS A 25 -30.19 -4.62 4.88
C LYS A 25 -30.44 -3.19 4.37
N ILE A 26 -30.60 -2.22 5.27
CA ILE A 26 -30.88 -0.82 4.90
C ILE A 26 -29.58 -0.03 5.04
N LYS A 27 -29.28 0.84 4.06
CA LYS A 27 -28.17 1.79 4.16
C LYS A 27 -28.49 2.82 5.24
N ILE A 28 -27.65 2.91 6.27
CA ILE A 28 -27.84 3.81 7.41
C ILE A 28 -26.74 4.87 7.39
N SER A 29 -27.11 6.11 7.72
CA SER A 29 -26.16 7.19 7.94
C SER A 29 -26.18 7.60 9.41
N LEU A 30 -25.00 7.56 10.05
CA LEU A 30 -24.81 7.93 11.45
C LEU A 30 -24.31 9.37 11.52
N ILE A 31 -25.00 10.23 12.27
CA ILE A 31 -24.57 11.61 12.55
C ILE A 31 -24.31 11.71 14.05
N VAL A 32 -23.14 12.22 14.44
CA VAL A 32 -22.68 12.33 15.84
C VAL A 32 -22.24 13.76 16.12
N SER A 33 -22.73 14.37 17.20
CA SER A 33 -22.25 15.68 17.66
C SER A 33 -20.88 15.57 18.35
N GLY A 34 -20.08 16.62 18.34
CA GLY A 34 -18.77 16.64 19.00
C GLY A 34 -18.83 16.37 20.51
N GLU A 35 -19.89 16.83 21.19
CA GLU A 35 -20.10 16.51 22.62
C GLU A 35 -20.35 15.01 22.83
N SER A 36 -21.28 14.43 22.08
CA SER A 36 -21.58 13.00 22.20
C SER A 36 -20.46 12.10 21.70
N LEU A 37 -19.64 12.58 20.76
CA LEU A 37 -18.47 11.88 20.26
C LEU A 37 -17.44 11.65 21.37
N ASN A 38 -17.26 12.62 22.27
CA ASN A 38 -16.37 12.47 23.42
C ASN A 38 -16.81 11.30 24.33
N TYR A 39 -18.13 11.19 24.57
CA TYR A 39 -18.69 10.08 25.34
C TYR A 39 -18.60 8.75 24.58
N ALA A 40 -18.86 8.75 23.28
CA ALA A 40 -18.81 7.55 22.44
C ALA A 40 -17.38 6.97 22.32
N LEU A 41 -16.35 7.82 22.38
CA LEU A 41 -14.94 7.42 22.34
C LEU A 41 -14.37 6.99 23.71
N MET A 42 -15.14 7.09 24.79
CA MET A 42 -14.72 6.58 26.10
C MET A 42 -14.47 5.06 26.04
N LYS A 43 -13.46 4.59 26.79
CA LYS A 43 -12.99 3.18 26.76
C LYS A 43 -14.12 2.14 26.91
N GLN A 44 -15.16 2.47 27.67
CA GLN A 44 -16.31 1.58 27.94
C GLN A 44 -17.27 1.44 26.74
N TYR A 45 -17.41 2.48 25.90
CA TYR A 45 -18.42 2.54 24.83
C TYR A 45 -17.82 2.54 23.42
N LYS A 46 -16.49 2.71 23.33
CA LYS A 46 -15.73 2.80 22.08
C LYS A 46 -16.02 1.64 21.13
N MET A 47 -16.10 0.41 21.63
CA MET A 47 -16.32 -0.77 20.79
C MET A 47 -17.73 -0.82 20.21
N GLN A 48 -18.75 -0.48 20.99
CA GLN A 48 -20.14 -0.41 20.52
C GLN A 48 -20.31 0.69 19.48
N PHE A 49 -19.66 1.84 19.71
CA PHE A 49 -19.64 2.94 18.75
C PHE A 49 -19.01 2.53 17.42
N LEU A 50 -17.84 1.89 17.45
CA LEU A 50 -17.16 1.41 16.25
C LEU A 50 -17.96 0.33 15.52
N HIS A 51 -18.62 -0.57 16.24
CA HIS A 51 -19.51 -1.56 15.64
C HIS A 51 -20.70 -0.89 14.93
N LEU A 52 -21.32 0.12 15.56
CA LEU A 52 -22.41 0.88 14.93
C LEU A 52 -21.92 1.68 13.71
N ALA A 53 -20.71 2.25 13.78
CA ALA A 53 -20.07 2.93 12.67
C ALA A 53 -19.83 1.97 11.49
N SER A 54 -19.38 0.74 11.76
CA SER A 54 -19.18 -0.30 10.74
C SER A 54 -20.47 -0.76 10.04
N LEU A 55 -21.61 -0.74 10.74
CA LEU A 55 -22.91 -1.04 10.15
C LEU A 55 -23.46 0.12 9.33
N SER A 56 -22.95 1.33 9.55
CA SER A 56 -23.39 2.54 8.86
C SER A 56 -22.64 2.70 7.53
N SER A 57 -23.37 2.98 6.45
CA SER A 57 -22.76 3.27 5.14
C SER A 57 -22.06 4.64 5.10
N THR A 58 -22.43 5.55 6.01
CA THR A 58 -21.81 6.88 6.13
C THR A 58 -21.83 7.29 7.59
N VAL A 59 -20.72 7.85 8.08
CA VAL A 59 -20.62 8.42 9.42
C VAL A 59 -20.19 9.88 9.31
N ILE A 60 -20.95 10.79 9.91
CA ILE A 60 -20.71 12.23 9.91
C ILE A 60 -20.51 12.68 11.35
N CYS A 61 -19.32 13.18 11.66
CA CYS A 61 -19.00 13.78 12.96
C CYS A 61 -19.05 15.30 12.85
N CYS A 62 -19.98 15.94 13.55
CA CYS A 62 -20.24 17.38 13.47
C CYS A 62 -19.57 18.13 14.63
N ARG A 63 -19.11 19.37 14.39
CA ARG A 63 -18.58 20.29 15.44
C ARG A 63 -17.46 19.65 16.29
N CYS A 64 -16.60 18.86 15.65
CA CYS A 64 -15.51 18.18 16.34
C CYS A 64 -14.32 19.11 16.54
N SER A 65 -13.66 19.01 17.70
CA SER A 65 -12.37 19.66 17.91
C SER A 65 -11.24 18.92 17.16
N PRO A 66 -10.09 19.57 16.89
CA PRO A 66 -8.96 18.90 16.25
C PRO A 66 -8.52 17.61 16.98
N ALA A 67 -8.51 17.63 18.32
CA ALA A 67 -8.20 16.46 19.13
C ALA A 67 -9.23 15.32 18.96
N GLN A 68 -10.51 15.65 18.79
CA GLN A 68 -11.56 14.65 18.54
C GLN A 68 -11.42 14.00 17.17
N LYS A 69 -11.08 14.78 16.13
CA LYS A 69 -10.79 14.25 14.79
C LYS A 69 -9.66 13.21 14.84
N ALA A 70 -8.55 13.54 15.50
CA ALA A 70 -7.43 12.62 15.71
C ALA A 70 -7.83 11.37 16.52
N ALA A 71 -8.63 11.53 17.58
CA ALA A 71 -9.09 10.41 18.40
C ALA A 71 -9.97 9.42 17.61
N VAL A 72 -10.79 9.90 16.66
CA VAL A 72 -11.56 9.04 15.76
C VAL A 72 -10.64 8.24 14.85
N VAL A 73 -9.66 8.88 14.20
CA VAL A 73 -8.68 8.20 13.34
C VAL A 73 -7.91 7.14 14.13
N LYS A 74 -7.44 7.49 15.33
CA LYS A 74 -6.79 6.53 16.25
C LYS A 74 -7.69 5.35 16.60
N ALA A 75 -8.98 5.61 16.85
CA ALA A 75 -9.93 4.55 17.18
C ALA A 75 -10.15 3.60 16.00
N LEU A 76 -10.22 4.13 14.77
CA LEU A 76 -10.35 3.35 13.54
C LEU A 76 -9.10 2.51 13.28
N LYS A 77 -7.90 3.10 13.35
CA LYS A 77 -6.61 2.39 13.17
C LYS A 77 -6.43 1.20 14.11
N ASN A 78 -6.93 1.31 15.33
CA ASN A 78 -6.85 0.22 16.31
C ASN A 78 -7.96 -0.83 16.16
N TRP A 79 -9.01 -0.54 15.38
CA TRP A 79 -10.18 -1.40 15.25
C TRP A 79 -10.22 -2.13 13.92
N SER A 80 -9.77 -1.50 12.83
CA SER A 80 -9.67 -2.10 11.51
C SER A 80 -8.23 -2.56 11.22
N ASP A 81 -8.09 -3.73 10.60
CA ASP A 81 -6.82 -4.17 10.00
C ASP A 81 -6.47 -3.43 8.69
N GLY A 82 -7.40 -2.61 8.19
CA GLY A 82 -7.23 -1.83 6.97
C GLY A 82 -6.48 -0.51 7.19
N THR A 83 -5.98 0.05 6.11
CA THR A 83 -5.28 1.35 6.09
C THR A 83 -6.27 2.50 6.27
N VAL A 84 -5.96 3.42 7.19
CA VAL A 84 -6.76 4.63 7.41
C VAL A 84 -6.14 5.82 6.68
N LEU A 85 -6.90 6.42 5.76
CA LEU A 85 -6.55 7.65 5.04
C LEU A 85 -7.24 8.85 5.68
N ALA A 86 -6.48 9.92 5.97
CA ALA A 86 -7.03 11.20 6.40
C ALA A 86 -6.71 12.30 5.38
N ILE A 87 -7.72 13.08 5.02
CA ILE A 87 -7.60 14.22 4.11
C ILE A 87 -8.02 15.49 4.86
N GLY A 88 -7.25 16.56 4.72
CA GLY A 88 -7.60 17.87 5.29
C GLY A 88 -6.93 19.03 4.58
N ASP A 89 -7.49 20.21 4.74
CA ASP A 89 -7.08 21.47 4.12
C ASP A 89 -6.46 22.45 5.12
N GLY A 90 -6.89 22.41 6.38
CA GLY A 90 -6.53 23.40 7.39
C GLY A 90 -5.76 22.88 8.62
N ALA A 91 -5.40 23.83 9.49
CA ALA A 91 -4.75 23.61 10.78
C ALA A 91 -5.48 22.58 11.67
N ASN A 92 -6.82 22.59 11.60
CA ASN A 92 -7.70 21.75 12.41
C ASN A 92 -7.60 20.26 12.05
N ASP A 93 -7.05 19.94 10.89
CA ASP A 93 -6.95 18.59 10.36
C ASP A 93 -5.55 18.01 10.51
N VAL A 94 -4.54 18.84 10.86
CA VAL A 94 -3.15 18.41 11.07
C VAL A 94 -3.03 17.23 12.03
N ALA A 95 -3.70 17.30 13.19
CA ALA A 95 -3.67 16.21 14.17
C ALA A 95 -4.32 14.92 13.67
N MET A 96 -5.32 15.03 12.79
CA MET A 96 -6.01 13.89 12.18
C MET A 96 -5.14 13.25 11.08
N ILE A 97 -4.52 14.10 10.24
CA ILE A 97 -3.61 13.71 9.17
C ILE A 97 -2.39 12.96 9.73
N GLN A 98 -1.76 13.49 10.78
CA GLN A 98 -0.59 12.86 11.41
C GLN A 98 -0.88 11.55 12.13
N GLU A 99 -2.11 11.34 12.60
CA GLU A 99 -2.48 10.08 13.26
C GLU A 99 -2.82 8.98 12.25
N ALA A 100 -3.21 9.32 11.02
CA ALA A 100 -3.58 8.37 9.97
C ALA A 100 -2.40 7.50 9.50
N ASP A 101 -2.67 6.44 8.74
CA ASP A 101 -1.60 5.66 8.08
C ASP A 101 -1.11 6.37 6.81
N ILE A 102 -2.02 7.09 6.16
CA ILE A 102 -1.72 7.96 5.02
C ILE A 102 -2.41 9.30 5.26
N GLY A 103 -1.62 10.38 5.29
CA GLY A 103 -2.09 11.75 5.38
C GLY A 103 -2.06 12.45 4.02
N VAL A 104 -3.16 13.10 3.64
CA VAL A 104 -3.24 13.94 2.43
C VAL A 104 -3.60 15.37 2.81
N GLY A 105 -2.73 16.30 2.44
CA GLY A 105 -2.87 17.72 2.70
C GLY A 105 -3.31 18.44 1.44
N ILE A 106 -4.40 19.19 1.52
CA ILE A 106 -4.84 20.09 0.46
C ILE A 106 -4.22 21.46 0.75
N SER A 107 -3.51 22.02 -0.23
CA SER A 107 -2.99 23.39 -0.12
C SER A 107 -4.09 24.37 -0.51
N GLY A 108 -4.49 25.24 0.42
CA GLY A 108 -5.41 26.34 0.19
C GLY A 108 -4.76 27.70 0.48
N GLU A 109 -5.47 28.78 0.16
CA GLU A 109 -5.03 30.14 0.52
C GLU A 109 -4.94 30.35 2.04
N GLU A 110 -5.64 29.53 2.83
CA GLU A 110 -5.67 29.61 4.29
C GLU A 110 -4.34 29.21 4.96
N GLY A 111 -3.44 28.57 4.22
CA GLY A 111 -2.09 28.22 4.67
C GLY A 111 -1.70 26.79 4.34
N LEU A 112 -0.40 26.52 4.47
CA LEU A 112 0.20 25.23 4.11
C LEU A 112 0.26 24.24 5.28
N GLN A 113 -0.47 24.47 6.37
CA GLN A 113 -0.30 23.68 7.59
C GLN A 113 -0.69 22.21 7.42
N ALA A 114 -1.79 21.92 6.72
CA ALA A 114 -2.17 20.55 6.39
C ALA A 114 -1.21 19.92 5.37
N SER A 115 -0.80 20.70 4.35
CA SER A 115 0.17 20.30 3.33
C SER A 115 1.52 19.88 3.92
N LEU A 116 2.05 20.65 4.87
CA LEU A 116 3.33 20.40 5.53
C LEU A 116 3.28 19.22 6.53
N ALA A 117 2.09 18.85 6.99
CA ALA A 117 1.89 17.76 7.94
C ALA A 117 1.50 16.43 7.27
N ALA A 118 1.20 16.44 5.97
CA ALA A 118 0.74 15.30 5.21
C ALA A 118 1.89 14.56 4.52
N ASP A 119 1.70 13.26 4.29
CA ASP A 119 2.63 12.44 3.49
C ASP A 119 2.59 12.85 2.02
N TYR A 120 1.40 13.23 1.54
CA TYR A 120 1.18 13.71 0.18
C TYR A 120 0.50 15.07 0.19
N SER A 121 1.06 16.01 -0.56
CA SER A 121 0.41 17.28 -0.89
C SER A 121 0.11 17.34 -2.38
N ILE A 122 -1.16 17.47 -2.73
CA ILE A 122 -1.61 17.46 -4.13
C ILE A 122 -0.95 18.62 -4.91
N ALA A 123 -0.81 19.80 -4.29
CA ALA A 123 -0.21 20.95 -4.94
C ALA A 123 1.32 20.82 -5.10
N GLN A 124 1.99 20.25 -4.09
CA GLN A 124 3.44 20.04 -4.15
C GLN A 124 3.82 18.99 -5.19
N PHE A 125 3.02 17.93 -5.35
CA PHE A 125 3.22 16.91 -6.38
C PHE A 125 3.27 17.52 -7.78
N PHE A 126 2.36 18.44 -8.11
CA PHE A 126 2.41 19.13 -9.40
C PHE A 126 3.65 20.02 -9.51
N TYR A 127 4.07 20.72 -8.45
CA TYR A 127 5.27 21.58 -8.49
C TYR A 127 6.57 20.79 -8.71
N GLU A 128 6.74 19.66 -8.01
CA GLU A 128 7.90 18.79 -8.16
C GLU A 128 7.95 18.15 -9.55
N PHE A 129 6.79 17.76 -10.08
CA PHE A 129 6.68 17.29 -11.46
C PHE A 129 7.15 18.33 -12.49
N HIS A 130 6.89 19.62 -12.26
CA HIS A 130 7.36 20.70 -13.13
C HIS A 130 8.87 20.96 -12.99
N THR A 131 9.49 20.57 -11.89
CA THR A 131 10.93 20.83 -11.60
C THR A 131 11.83 19.67 -12.03
N LEU A 132 11.27 18.64 -12.69
CA LEU A 132 11.99 17.55 -13.37
C LEU A 132 13.00 16.76 -12.50
N PHE A 133 12.80 16.69 -11.17
CA PHE A 133 13.64 15.92 -10.24
C PHE A 133 15.15 16.05 -10.54
N ALA A 134 15.65 17.29 -10.61
CA ALA A 134 17.01 17.57 -11.04
C ALA A 134 18.09 17.13 -10.03
N ASP A 135 18.36 15.82 -9.96
CA ASP A 135 19.53 15.24 -9.32
C ASP A 135 20.45 14.65 -10.39
N SER A 136 21.65 15.21 -10.53
CA SER A 136 22.69 14.68 -11.43
C SER A 136 23.84 14.11 -10.60
N VAL A 137 24.09 12.82 -10.75
CA VAL A 137 25.28 12.16 -10.18
C VAL A 137 26.06 11.53 -11.32
N ILE A 138 27.26 12.07 -11.55
CA ILE A 138 28.21 11.66 -12.58
C ILE A 138 29.23 10.75 -11.89
N MET A 139 29.34 9.47 -12.26
CA MET A 139 30.25 8.53 -11.59
C MET A 139 30.92 7.52 -12.55
N ASP A 140 32.20 7.25 -12.27
CA ASP A 140 33.14 6.39 -13.00
C ASP A 140 33.59 5.18 -12.13
N SER A 141 34.18 4.14 -12.75
CA SER A 141 34.63 2.83 -12.21
C SER A 141 33.61 1.94 -11.48
N TRP A 142 32.66 2.51 -10.74
CA TRP A 142 31.49 1.81 -10.21
C TRP A 142 30.49 1.40 -11.31
N SER A 143 30.72 1.84 -12.55
CA SER A 143 29.86 1.61 -13.71
C SER A 143 29.58 0.13 -13.97
N LEU A 144 30.51 -0.79 -13.67
CA LEU A 144 30.32 -2.23 -13.89
C LEU A 144 29.46 -2.90 -12.79
N VAL A 145 29.58 -2.45 -11.55
CA VAL A 145 28.70 -2.88 -10.45
C VAL A 145 27.32 -2.25 -10.63
N MET A 146 27.26 -0.97 -11.01
CA MET A 146 26.01 -0.31 -11.39
C MET A 146 25.39 -0.92 -12.63
N PHE A 147 26.17 -1.40 -13.60
CA PHE A 147 25.62 -2.12 -14.76
C PHE A 147 24.91 -3.39 -14.29
N ASN A 148 25.53 -4.18 -13.41
CA ASN A 148 24.88 -5.37 -12.86
C ASN A 148 23.66 -5.03 -12.01
N ILE A 149 23.74 -4.01 -11.14
CA ILE A 149 22.59 -3.57 -10.34
C ILE A 149 21.48 -3.08 -11.28
N PHE A 150 21.77 -2.17 -12.20
CA PHE A 150 20.80 -1.58 -13.12
C PHE A 150 20.12 -2.65 -13.96
N PHE A 151 20.85 -3.53 -14.65
CA PHE A 151 20.22 -4.51 -15.53
C PHE A 151 19.52 -5.66 -14.80
N THR A 152 19.91 -5.98 -13.56
CA THR A 152 19.21 -7.00 -12.75
C THR A 152 18.07 -6.42 -11.90
N SER A 153 18.14 -5.15 -11.50
CA SER A 153 17.10 -4.49 -10.71
C SER A 153 16.08 -3.78 -11.58
N TRP A 154 16.43 -3.37 -12.80
CA TRP A 154 15.52 -2.67 -13.70
C TRP A 154 14.29 -3.51 -14.03
N PRO A 155 14.38 -4.82 -14.34
CA PRO A 155 13.18 -5.59 -14.64
C PRO A 155 12.21 -5.70 -13.46
N PRO A 156 12.62 -6.10 -12.24
CA PRO A 156 11.72 -6.10 -11.09
C PRO A 156 11.18 -4.71 -10.74
N LEU A 157 12.00 -3.67 -10.90
CA LEU A 157 11.59 -2.29 -10.67
C LEU A 157 10.55 -1.84 -11.71
N ALA A 158 10.76 -2.16 -12.99
CA ALA A 158 9.87 -1.82 -14.08
C ALA A 158 8.52 -2.54 -13.92
N ILE A 159 8.51 -3.81 -13.55
CA ILE A 159 7.29 -4.51 -13.13
C ILE A 159 6.67 -3.75 -11.96
N GLY A 160 7.41 -3.49 -10.88
CA GLY A 160 6.84 -2.82 -9.70
C GLY A 160 6.22 -1.44 -9.97
N ILE A 161 6.74 -0.69 -10.95
CA ILE A 161 6.26 0.67 -11.30
C ILE A 161 5.11 0.63 -12.31
N TRP A 162 5.20 -0.22 -13.34
CA TRP A 162 4.28 -0.20 -14.48
C TRP A 162 3.30 -1.37 -14.51
N ASP A 163 3.51 -2.41 -13.72
CA ASP A 163 2.57 -3.52 -13.62
C ASP A 163 1.27 -3.02 -13.01
N ARG A 164 0.22 -3.12 -13.80
CA ARG A 164 -1.14 -2.75 -13.42
C ARG A 164 -2.02 -3.93 -13.77
N LEU A 165 -2.67 -4.51 -12.76
CA LEU A 165 -3.66 -5.57 -12.95
C LEU A 165 -4.76 -5.14 -13.94
N PHE A 166 -5.12 -3.86 -13.92
CA PHE A 166 -6.09 -3.26 -14.84
C PHE A 166 -5.63 -1.86 -15.29
N PRO A 167 -5.95 -1.45 -16.54
CA PRO A 167 -5.79 -0.07 -16.98
C PRO A 167 -6.53 0.91 -16.05
N PHE A 168 -6.04 2.15 -15.98
CA PHE A 168 -6.57 3.16 -15.07
C PHE A 168 -8.04 3.49 -15.35
N GLU A 169 -8.41 3.50 -16.63
CA GLU A 169 -9.76 3.76 -17.13
C GLU A 169 -10.76 2.73 -16.58
N VAL A 170 -10.37 1.45 -16.60
CA VAL A 170 -11.19 0.35 -16.08
C VAL A 170 -11.34 0.45 -14.57
N MET A 171 -10.30 0.86 -13.84
CA MET A 171 -10.37 1.02 -12.38
C MET A 171 -11.29 2.17 -11.95
N ILE A 172 -11.35 3.26 -12.74
CA ILE A 172 -12.30 4.35 -12.52
C ILE A 172 -13.73 3.88 -12.77
N ASP A 173 -13.95 3.17 -13.88
CA ASP A 173 -15.29 2.69 -14.26
C ASP A 173 -15.82 1.62 -13.29
N TYR A 174 -14.92 0.82 -12.71
CA TYR A 174 -15.24 -0.29 -11.80
C TYR A 174 -14.46 -0.20 -10.48
N PRO A 175 -14.81 0.75 -9.57
CA PRO A 175 -14.09 0.95 -8.31
C PRO A 175 -14.15 -0.26 -7.38
N ALA A 176 -15.12 -1.16 -7.57
CA ALA A 176 -15.20 -2.42 -6.81
C ALA A 176 -13.97 -3.33 -7.02
N LEU A 177 -13.25 -3.19 -8.13
CA LEU A 177 -12.00 -3.93 -8.38
C LEU A 177 -10.89 -3.56 -7.40
N TYR A 178 -10.96 -2.38 -6.78
CA TYR A 178 -9.98 -1.94 -5.79
C TYR A 178 -9.91 -2.86 -4.57
N HIS A 179 -11.01 -3.52 -4.20
CA HIS A 179 -11.04 -4.48 -3.09
C HIS A 179 -10.10 -5.67 -3.30
N LEU A 180 -9.86 -6.07 -4.56
CA LEU A 180 -8.90 -7.15 -4.88
C LEU A 180 -7.47 -6.76 -4.51
N SER A 181 -7.13 -5.47 -4.56
CA SER A 181 -5.83 -4.95 -4.15
C SER A 181 -5.70 -4.76 -2.64
N GLN A 182 -6.82 -4.56 -1.92
CA GLN A 182 -6.81 -4.33 -0.47
C GLN A 182 -6.59 -5.61 0.32
N ASN A 183 -7.10 -6.73 -0.19
CA ASN A 183 -6.84 -8.03 0.40
C ASN A 183 -5.37 -8.38 0.11
N SER A 184 -4.52 -8.43 1.13
CA SER A 184 -3.06 -8.64 1.02
C SER A 184 -2.64 -10.02 0.47
N GLU A 185 -3.46 -10.64 -0.38
CA GLU A 185 -3.26 -11.92 -1.03
C GLU A 185 -1.97 -11.92 -1.88
N GLY A 186 -1.67 -10.80 -2.55
CA GLY A 186 -0.45 -10.65 -3.35
C GLY A 186 0.85 -10.67 -2.52
N PHE A 187 0.80 -10.22 -1.27
CA PHE A 187 1.95 -10.11 -0.36
C PHE A 187 1.83 -11.06 0.84
N SER A 188 1.39 -12.29 0.61
CA SER A 188 1.35 -13.29 1.67
C SER A 188 2.74 -13.91 1.92
N LEU A 189 3.08 -14.19 3.19
CA LEU A 189 4.29 -14.96 3.54
C LEU A 189 4.31 -16.33 2.86
N LYS A 190 3.13 -16.91 2.61
CA LYS A 190 2.98 -18.17 1.86
C LYS A 190 3.45 -18.00 0.42
N ALA A 191 3.02 -16.95 -0.28
CA ALA A 191 3.48 -16.65 -1.62
C ALA A 191 4.99 -16.46 -1.66
N TYR A 192 5.57 -15.73 -0.71
CA TYR A 192 7.03 -15.56 -0.60
C TYR A 192 7.77 -16.90 -0.55
N PHE A 193 7.37 -17.82 0.32
CA PHE A 193 8.04 -19.13 0.43
C PHE A 193 7.82 -20.00 -0.80
N ILE A 194 6.66 -19.92 -1.46
CA ILE A 194 6.41 -20.62 -2.73
C ILE A 194 7.36 -20.10 -3.82
N TRP A 195 7.51 -18.77 -3.95
CA TRP A 195 8.43 -18.15 -4.89
C TRP A 195 9.89 -18.47 -4.57
N ALA A 196 10.29 -18.43 -3.30
CA ALA A 196 11.65 -18.77 -2.86
C ALA A 196 12.00 -20.24 -3.16
N PHE A 197 11.09 -21.16 -2.85
CA PHE A 197 11.27 -22.59 -3.16
C PHE A 197 11.33 -22.84 -4.67
N THR A 198 10.45 -22.19 -5.44
CA THR A 198 10.46 -22.24 -6.91
C THR A 198 11.77 -21.72 -7.46
N GLY A 199 12.32 -20.63 -6.92
CA GLY A 199 13.64 -20.10 -7.26
C GLY A 199 14.76 -21.11 -6.99
N LEU A 200 14.75 -21.77 -5.84
CA LEU A 200 15.73 -22.80 -5.47
C LEU A 200 15.69 -24.01 -6.42
N VAL A 201 14.49 -24.48 -6.78
CA VAL A 201 14.32 -25.58 -7.75
C VAL A 201 14.87 -25.18 -9.11
N HIS A 202 14.55 -23.99 -9.61
CA HIS A 202 15.09 -23.50 -10.88
C HIS A 202 16.62 -23.37 -10.86
N ALA A 203 17.20 -22.80 -9.80
CA ALA A 203 18.65 -22.69 -9.64
C ALA A 203 19.32 -24.07 -9.64
N THR A 204 18.74 -25.05 -8.94
CA THR A 204 19.25 -26.43 -8.89
C THR A 204 19.20 -27.09 -10.26
N VAL A 205 18.07 -26.98 -10.98
CA VAL A 205 17.90 -27.57 -12.32
C VAL A 205 18.89 -26.95 -13.32
N ILE A 206 19.03 -25.61 -13.33
CA ILE A 206 19.97 -24.90 -14.22
C ILE A 206 21.41 -25.34 -13.91
N SER A 207 21.78 -25.42 -12.63
CA SER A 207 23.11 -25.88 -12.22
C SER A 207 23.38 -27.34 -12.62
N LEU A 208 22.39 -28.23 -12.52
CA LEU A 208 22.53 -29.64 -12.91
C LEU A 208 22.64 -29.80 -14.43
N ILE A 209 21.84 -29.06 -15.20
CA ILE A 209 21.92 -29.05 -16.68
C ILE A 209 23.27 -28.50 -17.12
N ALA A 210 23.74 -27.40 -16.53
CA ALA A 210 25.06 -26.85 -16.81
C ALA A 210 26.16 -27.87 -16.49
N TYR A 211 26.13 -28.49 -15.31
CA TYR A 211 27.08 -29.54 -14.94
C TYR A 211 27.08 -30.71 -15.93
N GLN A 212 25.90 -31.19 -16.34
CA GLN A 212 25.79 -32.31 -17.28
C GLN A 212 26.24 -31.95 -18.70
N THR A 213 26.01 -30.72 -19.14
CA THR A 213 26.43 -30.23 -20.46
C THR A 213 27.95 -30.05 -20.54
N PHE A 214 28.56 -29.53 -19.46
CA PHE A 214 30.00 -29.28 -19.38
C PHE A 214 30.83 -30.49 -18.92
N LYS A 215 30.18 -31.63 -18.63
CA LYS A 215 30.86 -32.90 -18.35
C LYS A 215 31.64 -33.44 -19.55
N ASN A 216 31.23 -33.10 -20.76
CA ASN A 216 31.94 -33.49 -21.98
C ASN A 216 33.03 -32.45 -22.29
N ASP A 217 34.28 -32.91 -22.37
CA ASP A 217 35.46 -32.03 -22.50
C ASP A 217 35.43 -31.12 -23.74
N VAL A 218 34.68 -31.49 -24.79
CA VAL A 218 34.63 -30.73 -26.05
C VAL A 218 33.21 -30.21 -26.31
N ILE A 219 32.98 -28.94 -26.00
CA ILE A 219 31.69 -28.25 -26.22
C ILE A 219 31.73 -27.41 -27.49
N TRP A 220 32.90 -26.87 -27.83
CA TRP A 220 33.05 -25.96 -28.97
C TRP A 220 33.24 -26.74 -30.28
N TYR A 221 32.63 -26.27 -31.37
CA TYR A 221 32.77 -26.85 -32.71
C TYR A 221 34.22 -26.92 -33.21
N ASN A 222 35.11 -26.12 -32.62
CA ASN A 222 36.55 -26.05 -32.94
C ASN A 222 37.40 -27.02 -32.11
N GLY A 223 36.80 -27.91 -31.32
CA GLY A 223 37.51 -28.90 -30.51
C GLY A 223 38.09 -28.36 -29.20
N ARG A 224 37.81 -27.10 -28.82
CA ARG A 224 38.34 -26.52 -27.58
C ARG A 224 37.54 -26.96 -26.36
N VAL A 225 38.24 -27.05 -25.23
CA VAL A 225 37.66 -27.32 -23.91
C VAL A 225 37.11 -26.01 -23.33
N ALA A 226 35.91 -26.06 -22.78
CA ALA A 226 35.35 -24.93 -22.05
C ALA A 226 35.85 -24.95 -20.60
N ASN A 227 36.29 -23.79 -20.09
CA ASN A 227 36.71 -23.67 -18.69
C ASN A 227 35.51 -23.35 -17.79
N TYR A 228 35.74 -23.35 -16.48
CA TYR A 228 34.74 -23.03 -15.45
C TYR A 228 34.14 -21.63 -15.60
N TYR A 229 34.86 -20.66 -16.20
CA TYR A 229 34.30 -19.34 -16.47
C TYR A 229 33.17 -19.40 -17.50
N VAL A 230 33.32 -20.19 -18.56
CA VAL A 230 32.24 -20.38 -19.57
C VAL A 230 31.02 -21.03 -18.91
N MET A 231 31.21 -22.02 -18.03
CA MET A 231 30.10 -22.62 -17.27
C MET A 231 29.40 -21.57 -16.39
N GLY A 232 30.15 -20.73 -15.68
CA GLY A 232 29.61 -19.63 -14.87
C GLY A 232 28.82 -18.62 -15.72
N THR A 233 29.31 -18.27 -16.91
CA THR A 233 28.59 -17.39 -17.85
C THR A 233 27.26 -18.01 -18.28
N VAL A 234 27.22 -19.30 -18.62
CA VAL A 234 25.97 -19.99 -18.99
C VAL A 234 24.96 -20.01 -17.84
N ILE A 235 25.42 -20.30 -16.61
CA ILE A 235 24.56 -20.32 -15.42
C ILE A 235 23.96 -18.94 -15.14
N ASN A 236 24.66 -17.85 -15.45
CA ASN A 236 24.17 -16.49 -15.25
C ASN A 236 23.25 -15.98 -16.38
N ILE A 237 23.50 -16.38 -17.64
CA ILE A 237 22.69 -15.92 -18.79
C ILE A 237 21.30 -16.56 -18.82
N VAL A 238 21.19 -17.86 -18.52
CA VAL A 238 19.91 -18.59 -18.62
C VAL A 238 18.80 -17.98 -17.74
N PRO A 239 19.04 -17.62 -16.47
CA PRO A 239 18.06 -16.90 -15.66
C PRO A 239 17.66 -15.54 -16.24
N LEU A 240 18.61 -14.76 -16.76
CA LEU A 240 18.37 -13.43 -17.33
C LEU A 240 17.45 -13.49 -18.56
N GLU A 241 17.67 -14.45 -19.46
CA GLU A 241 16.78 -14.65 -20.62
C GLU A 241 15.38 -15.08 -20.19
N LYS A 242 15.29 -15.94 -19.18
CA LYS A 242 14.00 -16.39 -18.65
C LYS A 242 13.23 -15.24 -18.00
N GLU A 243 13.91 -14.40 -17.24
CA GLU A 243 13.31 -13.22 -16.60
C GLU A 243 12.78 -12.25 -17.67
N ASN A 244 13.57 -11.96 -18.72
CA ASN A 244 13.12 -11.14 -19.84
C ASN A 244 11.91 -11.72 -20.57
N LEU A 245 11.80 -13.05 -20.70
CA LEU A 245 10.63 -13.69 -21.31
C LEU A 245 9.36 -13.52 -20.48
N PHE A 246 9.50 -13.50 -19.14
CA PHE A 246 8.37 -13.23 -18.24
C PHE A 246 7.85 -11.79 -18.40
N LEU A 247 8.72 -10.81 -18.66
CA LEU A 247 8.33 -9.41 -18.87
C LEU A 247 7.55 -9.16 -20.15
N THR A 248 7.73 -10.01 -21.16
CA THR A 248 7.07 -9.83 -22.47
C THR A 248 5.66 -10.39 -22.55
N LYS A 249 5.17 -11.02 -21.48
CA LYS A 249 3.81 -11.58 -21.38
C LYS A 249 2.93 -10.71 -20.52
#